data_AF-A0A511W862-F1
#
_entry.id   AF-A0A511W862-F1
#
_cell.length_a   1.000
_cell.length_b   1.000
_cell.length_c   1.000
_cell.angle_alpha   90.00
_cell.angle_beta   90.00
_cell.angle_gamma   90.00
#
_symmetry.space_group_name_H-M   'P 1'
#
loop_
_entity.id
_entity.type
_entity.pdbx_description
1 polymer ?
#
loop_
_entity_poly.entity_id
_entity_poly.type
_entity_poly.pdbx_seq_one_letter_code
_entity_poly.pdbx_strand_id
1 'polypeptide(L)'
;MLKVREEINLIFEELHIKNFRNFYCSRISLSNKNVIFGMNDVGKTNFLYAIRFLFDKQLRKNGFMHSDFYQNDTSNQIMITVKLNLSDFEESTDTKKLVAGVKDARTSDDSDEFYIRIVSDYNESEGYGEPLLYWGSNEGSGGNKYGHSVFSNRRYRDPV
;
A
#
# COMPACT_ATOMS: atom_id res chain seq x y z
N MET A 1 -2.52 38.51 -14.51
CA MET A 1 -2.13 37.18 -15.00
C MET A 1 -2.53 36.16 -13.93
N LEU A 2 -3.60 35.41 -14.14
CA LEU A 2 -4.01 34.34 -13.23
C LEU A 2 -2.99 33.21 -13.35
N LYS A 3 -2.18 32.97 -12.30
CA LYS A 3 -1.47 31.70 -12.17
C LYS A 3 -2.55 30.63 -12.02
N VAL A 4 -2.77 29.84 -13.07
CA VAL A 4 -3.42 28.54 -12.91
C VAL A 4 -2.55 27.81 -11.89
N ARG A 5 -3.07 27.61 -10.67
CA ARG A 5 -2.40 26.74 -9.71
C ARG A 5 -2.52 25.35 -10.30
N GLU A 6 -1.40 24.78 -10.73
CA GLU A 6 -1.34 23.34 -10.90
C GLU A 6 -1.72 22.72 -9.56
N GLU A 7 -2.72 21.83 -9.56
CA GLU A 7 -3.01 21.01 -8.40
C GLU A 7 -1.83 20.06 -8.23
N ILE A 8 -1.00 20.35 -7.23
CA ILE A 8 0.12 19.51 -6.86
C ILE A 8 -0.47 18.35 -6.07
N ASN A 9 -0.51 17.19 -6.74
CA ASN A 9 -1.10 15.96 -6.25
C ASN A 9 0.00 15.02 -5.77
N LEU A 10 -0.36 14.14 -4.83
CA LEU A 10 0.53 13.08 -4.36
C LEU A 10 1.11 12.26 -5.53
N ILE A 11 2.43 12.10 -5.55
CA ILE A 11 3.14 11.45 -6.66
C ILE A 11 3.35 9.97 -6.35
N PHE A 12 2.84 9.11 -7.23
CA PHE A 12 3.01 7.65 -7.18
C PHE A 12 4.14 7.24 -8.13
N GLU A 13 5.15 6.52 -7.62
CA GLU A 13 6.34 6.14 -8.42
C GLU A 13 6.35 4.67 -8.82
N GLU A 14 6.03 3.77 -7.91
CA GLU A 14 6.13 2.33 -8.16
C GLU A 14 5.06 1.57 -7.39
N LEU A 15 4.50 0.53 -8.01
CA LEU A 15 3.73 -0.51 -7.35
C LEU A 15 4.48 -1.83 -7.45
N HIS A 16 4.73 -2.45 -6.31
CA HIS A 16 5.33 -3.77 -6.19
C HIS A 16 4.31 -4.76 -5.64
N ILE A 17 3.98 -5.79 -6.41
CA ILE A 17 3.02 -6.83 -6.08
C ILE A 17 3.76 -8.17 -5.99
N LYS A 18 3.58 -8.92 -4.89
CA LYS A 18 4.05 -10.29 -4.73
C LYS A 18 2.94 -11.20 -4.23
N ASN A 19 2.97 -12.43 -4.75
CA ASN A 19 2.09 -13.54 -4.39
C ASN A 19 0.58 -13.24 -4.44
N PHE A 20 0.13 -12.34 -5.31
CA PHE A 20 -1.27 -11.90 -5.36
C PHE A 20 -1.93 -12.28 -6.69
N ARG A 21 -2.91 -13.18 -6.64
CA ARG A 21 -3.72 -13.67 -7.77
C ARG A 21 -2.88 -14.13 -8.96
N ASN A 22 -2.85 -13.38 -10.05
CA ASN A 22 -2.05 -13.74 -11.23
C ASN A 22 -0.61 -13.15 -11.18
N PHE A 23 -0.25 -12.43 -10.12
CA PHE A 23 1.07 -11.81 -9.94
C PHE A 23 1.92 -12.62 -8.97
N TYR A 24 2.90 -13.36 -9.51
CA TYR A 24 3.95 -13.97 -8.70
C TYR A 24 4.84 -12.90 -8.06
N CYS A 25 5.43 -12.05 -8.90
CA CYS A 25 6.19 -10.86 -8.50
C CYS A 25 6.18 -9.86 -9.65
N SER A 26 5.83 -8.60 -9.40
CA SER A 26 5.83 -7.54 -10.42
C SER A 26 6.14 -6.20 -9.79
N ARG A 27 7.04 -5.44 -10.42
CA ARG A 27 7.31 -4.02 -10.12
C ARG A 27 6.84 -3.20 -11.31
N ILE A 28 5.97 -2.24 -11.08
CA ILE A 28 5.33 -1.42 -12.11
C ILE A 28 5.59 0.03 -11.79
N SER A 29 6.29 0.75 -12.68
CA SER A 29 6.43 2.20 -12.58
C SER A 29 5.09 2.88 -12.80
N LEU A 30 4.78 3.84 -11.93
CA LEU A 30 3.59 4.65 -11.98
C LEU A 30 3.95 6.09 -12.35
N SER A 31 2.94 6.81 -12.84
CA SER A 31 2.97 8.24 -13.06
C SER A 31 1.65 8.85 -12.57
N ASN A 32 1.50 10.17 -12.64
CA ASN A 32 0.24 10.83 -12.25
C ASN A 32 -0.96 10.41 -13.13
N LYS A 33 -0.72 9.91 -14.36
CA LYS A 33 -1.77 9.41 -15.27
C LYS A 33 -1.32 8.10 -15.91
N ASN A 34 -1.93 7.00 -15.49
CA ASN A 34 -1.61 5.67 -15.99
C ASN A 34 -2.72 5.13 -16.89
N VAL A 35 -2.37 4.53 -18.02
CA VAL A 35 -3.30 3.84 -18.91
C VAL A 35 -3.05 2.33 -18.82
N ILE A 36 -4.04 1.57 -18.38
CA ILE A 36 -3.96 0.11 -18.24
C ILE A 36 -4.81 -0.52 -19.35
N PHE A 37 -4.17 -1.26 -20.25
CA PHE A 37 -4.84 -1.91 -21.38
C PHE A 37 -4.29 -3.33 -21.61
N GLY A 38 -5.01 -4.13 -22.38
CA GLY A 38 -4.67 -5.53 -22.65
C GLY A 38 -5.93 -6.40 -22.79
N MET A 39 -5.75 -7.65 -23.19
CA MET A 39 -6.86 -8.62 -23.33
C MET A 39 -7.59 -8.85 -22.00
N ASN A 40 -8.81 -9.38 -22.06
CA ASN A 40 -9.54 -9.76 -20.85
C ASN A 40 -8.75 -10.83 -20.07
N ASP A 41 -8.95 -10.84 -18.75
CA ASP A 41 -8.42 -11.86 -17.83
C ASP A 41 -6.89 -11.93 -17.68
N VAL A 42 -6.14 -11.02 -18.32
CA VAL A 42 -4.67 -10.90 -18.15
C VAL A 42 -4.25 -10.29 -16.81
N GLY A 43 -5.20 -9.89 -15.96
CA GLY A 43 -4.93 -9.34 -14.62
C GLY A 43 -5.13 -7.83 -14.46
N LYS A 44 -5.71 -7.12 -15.43
CA LYS A 44 -6.01 -5.67 -15.31
C LYS A 44 -6.87 -5.35 -14.08
N THR A 45 -7.93 -6.14 -13.86
CA THR A 45 -8.79 -6.00 -12.68
C THR A 45 -8.01 -6.34 -11.41
N ASN A 46 -7.19 -7.39 -11.42
CA ASN A 46 -6.37 -7.77 -10.26
C ASN A 46 -5.35 -6.68 -9.90
N PHE A 47 -4.73 -6.03 -10.87
CA PHE A 47 -3.87 -4.87 -10.64
C PHE A 47 -4.60 -3.75 -9.88
N LEU A 48 -5.80 -3.39 -10.32
CA LEU A 48 -6.62 -2.39 -9.62
C LEU A 48 -7.04 -2.87 -8.23
N TYR A 49 -7.34 -4.16 -8.05
CA TYR A 49 -7.62 -4.74 -6.73
C TYR A 49 -6.42 -4.63 -5.78
N ALA A 50 -5.20 -4.84 -6.27
CA ALA A 50 -3.99 -4.69 -5.45
C ALA A 50 -3.88 -3.26 -4.88
N ILE A 51 -4.13 -2.25 -5.73
CA ILE A 51 -4.20 -0.84 -5.32
C ILE A 51 -5.35 -0.60 -4.33
N ARG A 52 -6.53 -1.18 -4.58
CA ARG A 52 -7.66 -1.07 -3.65
C ARG A 52 -7.33 -1.64 -2.28
N PHE A 53 -6.61 -2.75 -2.17
CA PHE A 53 -6.22 -3.28 -0.86
C PHE A 53 -5.37 -2.30 -0.05
N LEU A 54 -4.56 -1.46 -0.69
CA LEU A 54 -3.78 -0.41 -0.03
C LEU A 54 -4.63 0.76 0.48
N PHE A 55 -5.72 1.13 -0.20
CA PHE A 55 -6.45 2.37 0.09
C PHE A 55 -7.91 2.21 0.55
N ASP A 56 -8.57 1.11 0.18
CA ASP A 56 -9.97 0.81 0.51
C ASP A 56 -10.06 0.01 1.82
N LYS A 57 -10.42 0.69 2.91
CA LYS A 57 -10.61 0.06 4.23
C LYS A 57 -11.72 -1.00 4.22
N GLN A 58 -12.78 -0.84 3.42
CA GLN A 58 -13.89 -1.79 3.43
C GLN A 58 -13.46 -3.10 2.79
N LEU A 59 -12.65 -3.05 1.73
CA LEU A 59 -12.09 -4.24 1.10
C LEU A 59 -11.22 -5.04 2.08
N ARG A 60 -10.38 -4.37 2.87
CA ARG A 60 -9.50 -5.02 3.86
C ARG A 60 -10.25 -5.79 4.94
N LYS A 61 -11.49 -5.41 5.28
CA LYS A 61 -12.29 -6.13 6.30
C LYS A 61 -12.57 -7.58 5.91
N ASN A 62 -12.58 -7.89 4.62
CA ASN A 62 -12.85 -9.23 4.11
C ASN A 62 -11.61 -10.13 4.14
N GLY A 63 -10.43 -9.59 4.44
CA GLY A 63 -9.17 -10.33 4.35
C GLY A 63 -8.80 -10.72 2.91
N PHE A 64 -7.76 -11.55 2.82
CA PHE A 64 -7.39 -12.24 1.58
C PHE A 64 -7.90 -13.68 1.63
N MET A 65 -8.63 -14.09 0.60
CA MET A 65 -9.08 -15.46 0.47
C MET A 65 -7.95 -16.35 -0.04
N HIS A 66 -8.07 -17.67 0.12
CA HIS A 66 -7.13 -18.64 -0.45
C HIS A 66 -6.86 -18.41 -1.95
N SER A 67 -7.89 -17.99 -2.70
CA SER A 67 -7.80 -17.66 -4.13
C SER A 67 -7.13 -16.33 -4.46
N ASP A 68 -6.87 -15.48 -3.46
CA ASP A 68 -6.09 -14.25 -3.65
C ASP A 68 -4.58 -14.52 -3.65
N PHE A 69 -4.12 -15.70 -3.22
CA PHE A 69 -2.71 -16.11 -3.26
C PHE A 69 -2.34 -16.61 -4.66
N TYR A 70 -1.13 -16.31 -5.13
CA TYR A 70 -0.72 -16.71 -6.48
C TYR A 70 -0.70 -18.23 -6.63
N GLN A 71 -1.43 -18.74 -7.62
CA GLN A 71 -1.66 -20.18 -7.80
C GLN A 71 -2.24 -20.88 -6.55
N ASN A 72 -2.89 -20.11 -5.68
CA ASN A 72 -3.34 -20.53 -4.36
C ASN A 72 -2.21 -21.00 -3.41
N ASP A 73 -0.98 -20.54 -3.62
CA ASP A 73 0.14 -20.87 -2.75
C ASP A 73 0.13 -20.02 -1.48
N THR A 74 -0.47 -20.58 -0.43
CA THR A 74 -0.57 -19.98 0.91
C THR A 74 0.71 -20.10 1.74
N SER A 75 1.74 -20.80 1.24
CA SER A 75 3.05 -20.89 1.92
C SER A 75 3.86 -19.59 1.83
N ASN A 76 3.48 -18.71 0.89
CA ASN A 76 4.10 -17.41 0.69
C ASN A 76 3.14 -16.28 1.11
N GLN A 77 3.68 -15.23 1.73
CA GLN A 77 2.87 -14.07 2.07
C GLN A 77 2.46 -13.28 0.82
N ILE A 78 1.24 -12.73 0.82
CA ILE A 78 0.89 -11.63 -0.08
C ILE A 78 1.67 -10.39 0.37
N MET A 79 2.23 -9.64 -0.58
CA MET A 79 2.83 -8.33 -0.31
C MET A 79 2.50 -7.36 -1.44
N ILE A 80 1.84 -6.26 -1.12
CA ILE A 80 1.59 -5.17 -2.07
C ILE A 80 2.19 -3.90 -1.47
N THR A 81 3.10 -3.25 -2.18
CA THR A 81 3.79 -2.03 -1.74
C THR A 81 3.63 -0.97 -2.80
N VAL A 82 3.27 0.24 -2.41
CA VAL A 82 3.33 1.43 -3.26
C VAL A 82 4.40 2.37 -2.74
N LYS A 83 5.23 2.87 -3.64
CA LYS A 83 6.22 3.92 -3.41
C LYS A 83 5.64 5.25 -3.83
N LEU A 84 5.73 6.22 -2.94
CA LEU A 84 5.33 7.60 -3.11
C LEU A 84 6.57 8.49 -3.07
N ASN A 85 6.50 9.59 -3.81
CA ASN A 85 7.51 10.64 -3.80
C ASN A 85 6.95 11.86 -3.08
N LEU A 86 7.71 12.33 -2.08
CA LEU A 86 7.41 13.45 -1.20
C LEU A 86 8.31 14.67 -1.49
N SER A 87 9.03 14.70 -2.61
CA SER A 87 9.92 15.82 -3.00
C SER A 87 9.17 17.13 -3.21
N ASP A 88 7.85 17.06 -3.43
CA ASP A 88 6.94 18.20 -3.52
C ASP A 88 6.41 18.64 -2.15
N PHE A 89 7.04 18.24 -1.04
CA PHE A 89 6.54 18.49 0.31
C PHE A 89 6.28 19.97 0.60
N GLU A 90 7.14 20.88 0.11
CA GLU A 90 6.98 22.32 0.35
C GLU A 90 5.82 22.93 -0.45
N GLU A 91 5.51 22.40 -1.63
CA GLU A 91 4.48 22.96 -2.50
C GLU A 91 3.12 22.24 -2.39
N SER A 92 3.11 20.94 -2.08
CA SER A 92 1.94 20.06 -2.13
C SER A 92 1.15 20.04 -0.82
N THR A 93 -0.13 20.40 -0.89
CA THR A 93 -1.02 20.26 0.28
C THR A 93 -1.29 18.81 0.63
N ASP A 94 -1.26 17.89 -0.34
CA ASP A 94 -1.58 16.49 -0.12
C ASP A 94 -0.40 15.73 0.48
N THR A 95 0.82 16.02 0.04
CA THR A 95 2.06 15.53 0.67
C THR A 95 2.15 16.00 2.12
N LYS A 96 1.82 17.28 2.40
CA LYS A 96 1.74 17.81 3.78
C LYS A 96 0.69 17.08 4.62
N LYS A 97 -0.51 16.82 4.09
CA LYS A 97 -1.55 16.06 4.80
C LYS A 97 -1.12 14.62 5.08
N LEU A 98 -0.50 13.97 4.11
CA LEU A 98 0.01 12.60 4.27
C LEU A 98 1.03 12.56 5.40
N VAL A 99 2.04 13.43 5.37
CA VAL A 99 3.08 13.53 6.40
C VAL A 99 2.48 13.86 7.78
N ALA A 100 1.54 14.81 7.84
CA ALA A 100 0.86 15.18 9.09
C ALA A 100 -0.02 14.04 9.66
N GLY A 101 -0.50 13.13 8.82
CA GLY A 101 -1.24 11.94 9.23
C GLY A 101 -0.36 10.82 9.78
N VAL A 102 0.91 10.79 9.39
CA VAL A 102 1.87 9.72 9.71
C VAL A 102 2.96 10.17 10.69
N LYS A 103 2.65 11.17 11.55
CA LYS A 103 3.51 11.98 12.45
C LYS A 103 4.81 11.36 13.01
N ASP A 104 4.89 10.04 13.19
CA ASP A 104 6.04 9.32 13.78
C ASP A 104 6.80 8.41 12.79
N ALA A 105 6.37 8.31 11.52
CA ALA A 105 6.92 7.38 10.52
C ALA A 105 8.01 7.98 9.62
N ARG A 106 8.19 9.31 9.64
CA ARG A 106 9.28 9.98 8.93
C ARG A 106 10.47 10.03 9.88
N THR A 107 11.41 9.10 9.72
CA THR A 107 12.73 9.20 10.34
C THR A 107 13.44 10.44 9.78
N SER A 108 14.26 11.10 10.60
CA SER A 108 14.99 12.33 10.29
C SER A 108 16.03 12.22 9.17
N ASP A 109 16.10 11.07 8.49
CA ASP A 109 16.86 10.90 7.26
C ASP A 109 15.95 11.37 6.12
N ASP A 110 16.35 12.49 5.48
CA ASP A 110 15.66 13.24 4.43
C ASP A 110 15.40 12.44 3.12
N SER A 111 14.85 11.22 3.17
CA SER A 111 14.38 10.57 1.97
C SER A 111 13.03 11.15 1.56
N ASP A 112 12.95 11.64 0.33
CA ASP A 112 11.68 11.97 -0.33
C ASP A 112 10.85 10.72 -0.67
N GLU A 113 11.28 9.54 -0.24
CA GLU A 113 10.58 8.29 -0.49
C GLU A 113 9.67 7.93 0.68
N PHE A 114 8.47 7.46 0.34
CA PHE A 114 7.52 6.96 1.33
C PHE A 114 6.82 5.72 0.80
N TYR A 115 6.69 4.72 1.65
CA TYR A 115 6.13 3.44 1.29
C TYR A 115 4.82 3.22 2.05
N ILE A 116 3.80 2.68 1.36
CA ILE A 116 2.63 2.07 1.99
C ILE A 116 2.62 0.62 1.55
N ARG A 117 2.55 -0.29 2.52
CA ARG A 117 2.66 -1.72 2.29
C ARG A 117 1.54 -2.45 3.00
N ILE A 118 0.93 -3.41 2.32
CA ILE A 118 0.12 -4.44 2.95
C ILE A 118 0.86 -5.77 2.84
N VAL A 119 0.86 -6.54 3.92
CA VAL A 119 1.30 -7.94 3.91
C VAL A 119 0.21 -8.82 4.51
N SER A 120 0.18 -10.07 4.11
CA SER A 120 -0.75 -11.04 4.69
C SER A 120 -0.22 -12.46 4.55
N ASP A 121 -0.08 -13.12 5.69
CA ASP A 121 0.12 -14.55 5.79
C ASP A 121 -1.26 -15.23 5.88
N TYR A 122 -1.41 -16.36 5.19
CA TYR A 122 -2.66 -17.12 5.27
C TYR A 122 -2.76 -17.82 6.63
N ASN A 123 -3.91 -17.68 7.30
CA ASN A 123 -4.19 -18.41 8.53
C ASN A 123 -5.13 -19.58 8.21
N GLU A 124 -4.57 -20.78 8.12
CA GLU A 124 -5.31 -22.03 7.87
C GLU A 124 -6.45 -22.29 8.88
N SER A 125 -6.30 -21.83 10.13
CA SER A 125 -7.33 -22.03 11.16
C SER A 125 -8.53 -21.09 10.98
N GLU A 126 -8.29 -19.89 10.45
CA GLU A 126 -9.31 -18.86 10.24
C GLU A 126 -9.87 -18.89 8.81
N GLY A 127 -9.14 -19.51 7.86
CA GLY A 127 -9.53 -19.64 6.45
C GLY A 127 -9.27 -18.40 5.59
N TYR A 128 -8.61 -17.38 6.12
CA TYR A 128 -8.25 -16.15 5.41
C TYR A 128 -6.88 -15.61 5.85
N GLY A 129 -6.30 -14.76 5.01
CA GLY A 129 -5.13 -13.96 5.36
C GLY A 129 -5.55 -12.62 5.95
N GLU A 130 -5.09 -12.33 7.17
CA GLU A 130 -5.32 -11.02 7.81
C GLU A 130 -4.43 -9.95 7.13
N PRO A 131 -4.98 -8.85 6.63
CA PRO A 131 -4.19 -7.80 5.98
C PRO A 131 -3.55 -6.87 7.02
N LEU A 132 -2.22 -6.85 7.08
CA LEU A 132 -1.45 -5.96 7.95
C LEU A 132 -0.89 -4.78 7.14
N LEU A 133 -1.26 -3.56 7.52
CA LEU A 133 -0.85 -2.32 6.84
C LEU A 133 0.35 -1.67 7.54
N TYR A 134 1.36 -1.30 6.77
CA TYR A 134 2.59 -0.65 7.19
C TYR A 134 2.84 0.59 6.33
N TRP A 135 3.54 1.58 6.88
CA TRP A 135 3.99 2.74 6.13
C TRP A 135 5.25 3.35 6.74
N GLY A 136 6.04 4.06 5.93
CA GLY A 136 7.25 4.75 6.38
C GLY A 136 8.26 5.00 5.27
N SER A 137 9.42 5.58 5.62
CA SER A 137 10.45 6.04 4.69
C SER A 137 11.49 4.99 4.27
N ASN A 138 11.28 3.70 4.59
CA ASN A 138 12.22 2.62 4.23
C ASN A 138 11.48 1.45 3.54
N GLU A 139 12.05 0.95 2.43
CA GLU A 139 11.55 -0.23 1.71
C GLU A 139 11.76 -1.54 2.52
N GLY A 140 12.69 -1.55 3.49
CA GLY A 140 13.08 -2.72 4.27
C GLY A 140 11.93 -3.42 5.02
N SER A 141 12.05 -4.74 5.16
CA SER A 141 11.07 -5.69 5.73
C SER A 141 10.79 -5.54 7.24
N GLY A 142 11.03 -4.38 7.82
CA GLY A 142 10.84 -4.12 9.24
C GLY A 142 10.65 -2.64 9.47
N GLY A 143 9.40 -2.19 9.45
CA GLY A 143 9.06 -0.95 10.16
C GLY A 143 9.54 -1.09 11.61
N ASN A 144 10.15 -0.02 12.14
CA ASN A 144 10.70 0.07 13.49
C ASN A 144 10.02 -0.84 14.53
N LYS A 145 10.80 -1.76 15.12
CA LYS A 145 10.46 -2.43 16.40
C LYS A 145 10.79 -1.59 17.63
N TYR A 146 11.31 -0.37 17.46
CA TYR A 146 11.55 0.57 18.57
C TYR A 146 11.01 1.95 18.22
N GLY A 147 9.96 2.31 18.95
CA GLY A 147 9.17 3.52 18.79
C GLY A 147 7.79 3.21 19.36
N HIS A 148 7.64 3.44 20.66
CA HIS A 148 6.41 3.35 21.48
C HIS A 148 5.16 2.82 20.78
N SER A 149 4.65 1.69 21.26
CA SER A 149 3.32 1.10 20.99
C SER A 149 2.33 1.99 20.21
N VAL A 150 2.31 1.88 18.88
CA VAL A 150 1.09 2.20 18.09
C VAL A 150 0.45 0.92 17.55
N PHE A 151 1.14 -0.21 17.64
CA PHE A 151 0.56 -1.53 17.44
C PHE A 151 -0.26 -1.95 18.66
N SER A 152 -1.38 -1.27 18.90
CA SER A 152 -2.49 -1.95 19.56
C SER A 152 -2.96 -3.02 18.58
N ASN A 153 -2.90 -4.27 19.01
CA ASN A 153 -3.72 -5.34 18.49
C ASN A 153 -5.20 -4.96 18.72
N ARG A 154 -5.70 -3.97 17.98
CA ARG A 154 -7.10 -3.59 17.99
C ARG A 154 -7.75 -4.48 16.95
N ARG A 155 -8.31 -5.60 17.41
CA ARG A 155 -9.61 -6.02 16.85
C ARG A 155 -10.47 -4.77 16.89
N TYR A 156 -10.72 -4.18 15.73
CA TYR A 156 -11.49 -2.94 15.64
C TYR A 156 -12.94 -3.30 15.99
N ARG A 157 -13.30 -3.26 17.27
CA ARG A 157 -14.70 -3.20 17.70
C ARG A 157 -15.19 -1.79 17.41
N ASP A 158 -16.26 -1.69 16.65
CA ASP A 158 -16.98 -0.44 16.44
C ASP A 158 -17.41 0.15 17.81
N PRO A 159 -17.37 1.48 18.01
CA PRO A 159 -18.01 2.09 19.16
C PRO A 159 -19.54 1.89 19.03
N VAL A 160 -20.16 1.41 20.11
CA VAL A 160 -21.62 1.42 20.29
C VAL A 160 -22.12 2.86 20.37
#